data_AF-A0A161XRU1-F1
#
_entry.id   AF-A0A161XRU1-F1
#
_cell.length_a   1.000
_cell.length_b   1.000
_cell.length_c   1.000
_cell.angle_alpha   90.00
_cell.angle_beta   90.00
_cell.angle_gamma   90.00
#
_symmetry.space_group_name_H-M   'P 1'
#
loop_
_entity.id
_entity.type
_entity.pdbx_description
1 polymer ?
#
loop_
_entity_poly.entity_id
_entity_poly.type
_entity_poly.pdbx_seq_one_letter_code
_entity_poly.pdbx_strand_id
1 'polypeptide(L)' 'MVTLTEVDKEIIAILRDGRATQSYIVDETGRSRQYIHNRLGILAAAEIVENIHPKTALYELIDDPLKGEENGV' A
#
# COMPACT_ATOMS: atom_id res chain seq x y z
N MET A 1 -9.55 12.93 -5.65
CA MET A 1 -9.60 12.06 -4.44
C MET A 1 -9.83 10.65 -4.96
N VAL A 2 -8.87 9.73 -4.74
CA VAL A 2 -9.00 8.34 -5.21
C VAL A 2 -9.90 7.58 -4.24
N THR A 3 -10.79 6.74 -4.76
CA THR A 3 -11.62 5.88 -3.90
C THR A 3 -10.81 4.66 -3.50
N LEU A 4 -10.49 4.54 -2.20
CA LEU A 4 -9.75 3.41 -1.66
C LEU A 4 -10.67 2.20 -1.46
N THR A 5 -10.20 1.04 -1.89
CA THR A 5 -10.82 -0.25 -1.54
C THR A 5 -10.25 -0.79 -0.24
N GLU A 6 -10.87 -1.84 0.31
CA GLU A 6 -10.37 -2.52 1.51
C GLU A 6 -8.93 -3.02 1.37
N VAL A 7 -8.55 -3.56 0.21
CA VAL A 7 -7.15 -4.03 0.00
C VAL A 7 -6.16 -2.86 -0.07
N ASP A 8 -6.57 -1.67 -0.52
CA ASP A 8 -5.66 -0.52 -0.43
C ASP A 8 -5.40 -0.13 1.02
N LYS A 9 -6.46 -0.16 1.84
CA LYS A 9 -6.36 0.14 3.27
C LYS A 9 -5.46 -0.87 3.98
N GLU A 10 -5.57 -2.16 3.65
CA GLU A 10 -4.65 -3.20 4.12
C GLU A 10 -3.19 -2.91 3.73
N ILE A 11 -2.94 -2.53 2.46
CA ILE A 11 -1.59 -2.17 1.99
C ILE A 11 -1.04 -0.95 2.74
N ILE A 12 -1.87 0.10 2.91
CA ILE A 12 -1.47 1.31 3.66
C ILE A 12 -1.17 0.95 5.11
N ALA A 13 -1.98 0.11 5.75
CA ALA A 13 -1.75 -0.36 7.12
C ALA A 13 -0.41 -1.09 7.24
N ILE A 14 -0.09 -2.01 6.31
CA ILE A 14 1.22 -2.68 6.27
C ILE A 14 2.36 -1.67 6.14
N LEU A 15 2.20 -0.65 5.28
CA LEU A 15 3.26 0.33 5.02
C LEU A 15 3.40 1.40 6.13
N ARG A 16 2.39 1.57 6.99
CA ARG A 16 2.50 2.37 8.23
C ARG A 16 3.48 1.74 9.21
N ASP A 17 3.54 0.42 9.27
CA ASP A 17 4.46 -0.32 10.13
C ASP A 17 5.91 -0.31 9.61
N GLY A 18 6.09 0.07 8.33
CA GLY A 18 7.39 0.27 7.72
C GLY A 18 7.43 -0.10 6.24
N ARG A 19 8.63 -0.05 5.66
CA ARG A 19 8.84 -0.39 4.25
C ARG A 19 8.60 -1.88 4.01
N ALA A 20 7.88 -2.20 2.95
CA ALA A 20 7.58 -3.58 2.59
C ALA A 20 7.81 -3.84 1.10
N THR A 21 8.25 -5.06 0.77
CA THR A 21 8.31 -5.48 -0.63
C THR A 21 6.95 -5.92 -1.13
N GLN A 22 6.71 -5.85 -2.45
CA GLN A 22 5.47 -6.39 -3.05
C GLN A 22 5.23 -7.85 -2.64
N SER A 23 6.29 -8.67 -2.56
CA SER A 23 6.17 -10.08 -2.17
C SER A 23 5.71 -10.23 -0.73
N TYR A 24 6.24 -9.41 0.19
CA TYR A 24 5.77 -9.40 1.58
C TYR A 24 4.29 -9.01 1.68
N ILE A 25 3.87 -7.96 0.96
CA ILE A 25 2.47 -7.51 0.93
C ILE A 25 1.55 -8.61 0.37
N VAL A 26 2.01 -9.37 -0.64
CA VAL A 26 1.28 -10.54 -1.16
C VAL A 26 1.08 -11.59 -0.07
N ASP A 27 2.12 -11.89 0.70
CA ASP A 27 2.06 -12.90 1.75
C ASP A 27 1.11 -12.47 2.88
N GLU A 28 1.19 -11.20 3.33
CA GLU A 28 0.34 -10.66 4.40
C GLU A 28 -1.14 -10.53 4.00
N THR A 29 -1.42 -10.14 2.76
CA THR A 29 -2.80 -9.94 2.28
C THR A 29 -3.45 -11.22 1.72
N GLY A 30 -2.65 -12.25 1.45
CA GLY A 30 -3.10 -13.48 0.78
C GLY A 30 -3.64 -13.26 -0.64
N ARG A 31 -3.37 -12.11 -1.26
CA ARG A 31 -3.86 -11.77 -2.61
C ARG A 31 -2.85 -12.17 -3.67
N SER A 32 -3.32 -12.30 -4.92
CA SER A 32 -2.42 -12.63 -6.02
C SER A 32 -1.40 -11.52 -6.26
N ARG A 33 -0.19 -11.91 -6.69
CA ARG A 33 0.89 -10.97 -7.03
C ARG A 33 0.47 -9.94 -8.08
N GLN A 34 -0.30 -10.36 -9.10
CA GLN A 34 -0.83 -9.45 -10.13
C GLN A 34 -1.80 -8.42 -9.52
N TYR A 35 -2.66 -8.84 -8.59
CA TYR A 35 -3.59 -7.92 -7.96
C TYR A 35 -2.87 -6.88 -7.13
N ILE A 36 -1.92 -7.29 -6.26
CA ILE A 36 -1.11 -6.36 -5.48
C ILE A 36 -0.28 -5.42 -6.37
N HIS A 37 0.29 -5.91 -7.46
CA HIS A 37 0.97 -5.06 -8.44
C HIS A 37 0.06 -3.93 -8.97
N ASN A 38 -1.15 -4.30 -9.40
CA ASN A 38 -2.12 -3.33 -9.91
C ASN A 38 -2.50 -2.30 -8.83
N ARG A 39 -2.67 -2.74 -7.57
CA ARG A 39 -3.01 -1.84 -6.46
C ARG A 39 -1.89 -0.86 -6.14
N LEU A 40 -0.66 -1.35 -6.03
CA LEU A 40 0.52 -0.51 -5.80
C LEU A 40 0.71 0.52 -6.92
N GLY A 41 0.41 0.16 -8.18
CA GLY A 41 0.43 1.10 -9.30
C GLY A 41 -0.60 2.23 -9.16
N ILE A 42 -1.83 1.90 -8.74
CA ILE A 42 -2.89 2.90 -8.49
C ILE A 42 -2.50 3.82 -7.33
N LEU A 43 -2.02 3.24 -6.22
CA LEU A 43 -1.60 4.00 -5.04
C LEU A 43 -0.40 4.90 -5.33
N ALA A 44 0.55 4.44 -6.15
CA ALA A 44 1.69 5.24 -6.56
C ALA A 44 1.29 6.40 -7.47
N ALA A 45 0.38 6.16 -8.42
CA ALA A 45 -0.16 7.22 -9.27
C ALA A 45 -0.97 8.27 -8.49
N ALA A 46 -1.50 7.89 -7.32
CA ALA A 46 -2.19 8.78 -6.38
C ALA A 46 -1.23 9.42 -5.36
N GLU A 47 0.09 9.23 -5.50
CA GLU A 47 1.12 9.76 -4.58
C GLU A 47 0.93 9.31 -3.11
N ILE A 48 0.38 8.11 -2.90
CA ILE A 48 0.19 7.51 -1.56
C ILE A 48 1.39 6.62 -1.20
N VAL A 49 1.97 5.92 -2.17
CA VAL A 49 3.13 5.04 -1.98
C VAL A 49 4.18 5.26 -3.06
N GLU A 50 5.45 4.99 -2.75
CA GLU A 50 6.55 5.09 -3.71
C GLU A 50 7.36 3.79 -3.74
N ASN A 51 7.78 3.35 -4.93
CA ASN A 51 8.73 2.25 -5.08
C ASN A 51 10.17 2.78 -5.01
N ILE A 52 10.72 2.83 -3.79
CA ILE A 52 12.07 3.35 -3.53
C ILE A 52 13.20 2.41 -3.97
N HIS A 53 12.89 1.15 -4.30
CA HIS A 53 13.87 0.23 -4.86
C HIS A 53 13.24 -0.71 -5.90
N PRO A 54 13.23 -0.30 -7.19
CA PRO A 54 12.53 -1.01 -8.26
C PRO A 54 12.92 -2.47 -8.41
N LYS A 55 14.21 -2.81 -8.19
CA LYS A 55 14.73 -4.17 -8.36
C LYS A 55 14.10 -5.18 -7.39
N THR A 56 13.73 -4.75 -6.18
CA THR A 56 13.08 -5.61 -5.18
C THR A 56 11.61 -5.27 -4.98
N ALA A 57 11.10 -4.28 -5.72
CA ALA A 57 9.77 -3.73 -5.52
C ALA A 57 9.54 -3.36 -4.04
N LEU A 58 10.47 -2.60 -3.44
CA LEU A 58 10.38 -2.11 -2.07
C LEU A 58 9.60 -0.80 -2.07
N TYR A 59 8.51 -0.77 -1.30
CA TYR A 59 7.63 0.37 -1.20
C TYR A 59 7.72 1.04 0.16
N GLU A 60 7.48 2.34 0.17
CA GLU A 60 7.23 3.13 1.37
C GLU A 60 5.96 3.96 1.23
N LEU A 61 5.33 4.28 2.37
CA LEU A 61 4.20 5.20 2.43
C LEU A 61 4.72 6.64 2.40
N ILE A 62 4.23 7.46 1.47
CA ILE A 62 4.63 8.87 1.32
C ILE A 62 3.52 9.85 1.77
N ASP A 63 2.26 9.48 1.58
CA ASP A 63 1.11 10.16 2.16
C ASP A 63 0.13 9.14 2.73
N ASP A 64 -0.47 9.48 3.86
CA ASP A 64 -1.38 8.59 4.57
C ASP A 64 -2.81 9.18 4.56
N PRO A 65 -3.64 8.81 3.58
CA PRO A 65 -5.00 9.33 3.47
C PRO A 65 -5.93 8.83 4.59
N LEU A 66 -5.50 7.83 5.37
CA LEU A 66 -6.26 7.26 6.48
C LEU A 66 -5.86 7.92 7.82
N LYS A 67 -4.90 8.85 7.82
CA LYS A 67 -4.45 9.55 9.03
C LYS A 67 -5.52 10.56 9.48
N GLY A 68 -6.35 10.14 10.43
CA GLY A 68 -7.45 10.95 10.98
C GLY A 68 -8.78 10.21 11.10
N GLU A 69 -8.92 9.04 10.46
CA GLU A 69 -10.11 8.18 10.59
C GLU A 69 -10.06 7.28 11.84
N GLU A 70 -8.99 7.35 12.64
CA GLU A 70 -8.73 6.45 13.78
C GLU A 70 -9.44 6.84 15.09
N ASN A 71 -10.21 7.94 15.13
CA ASN A 71 -10.97 8.37 16.31
C ASN A 71 -12.46 8.04 16.19
N GLY A 72 -12.81 6.75 16.24
CA GLY A 72 -14.18 6.30 16.10
C GLY A 72 -14.50 4.93 16.71
N VAL A 73 -14.02 4.65 17.93
CA VAL A 73 -14.56 3.58 18.79
C VAL A 73 -14.62 4.08 20.24
#